data_AF-A0A814VKT1-F1
#
_entry.id   AF-A0A814VKT1-F1
#
_cell.length_a   1.000
_cell.length_b   1.000
_cell.length_c   1.000
_cell.angle_alpha   90.00
_cell.angle_beta   90.00
_cell.angle_gamma   90.00
#
_symmetry.space_group_name_H-M   'P 1'
#
loop_
_entity.id
_entity.type
_entity.pdbx_description
1 polymer ?
#
loop_
_entity_poly.entity_id
_entity_poly.type
_entity_poly.pdbx_seq_one_letter_code
_entity_poly.pdbx_strand_id
1 'polypeptide(L)'
;MICFYLKKVLWPPKIVTGHPLLCLKILIPLITLSSSSSSLVMFSTSTAKTTEIPKCVRKMIDGFNSTPRLSPYISIDSYIYRGKTTYLATSSCCDRFNPLFDGECHQICAPSGGFIGRGDGKCIDFAEKAQQLENIWIVPRS
;
A
#
# COMPACT_ATOMS: atom_id res chain seq x y z
N MET A 1 35.61 10.51 30.90
CA MET A 1 34.50 9.55 31.11
C MET A 1 33.62 9.57 29.87
N ILE A 2 33.56 8.39 29.22
CA ILE A 2 32.52 7.87 28.32
C ILE A 2 32.45 8.46 26.89
N CYS A 3 33.13 7.75 26.00
CA CYS A 3 33.03 7.74 24.55
C CYS A 3 31.61 7.55 24.02
N PHE A 4 31.26 8.32 22.99
CA PHE A 4 30.12 8.07 22.11
C PHE A 4 30.36 6.81 21.27
N TYR A 5 29.56 5.76 21.50
CA TYR A 5 29.55 4.55 20.68
C TYR A 5 28.64 4.75 19.47
N LEU A 6 29.25 5.03 18.32
CA LEU A 6 28.63 4.99 16.99
C LEU A 6 28.27 3.54 16.65
N LYS A 7 26.98 3.19 16.67
CA LYS A 7 26.50 1.94 16.05
C LYS A 7 26.48 2.09 14.53
N LYS A 8 27.58 1.72 13.89
CA LYS A 8 27.64 1.42 12.45
C LYS A 8 26.81 0.17 12.18
N VAL A 9 25.73 0.33 11.42
CA VAL A 9 24.96 -0.78 10.85
C VAL A 9 25.78 -1.37 9.70
N LEU A 10 26.43 -2.50 9.96
CA LEU A 10 27.12 -3.32 8.97
C LEU A 10 26.07 -4.11 8.18
N TRP A 11 25.85 -3.74 6.93
CA TRP A 11 25.18 -4.59 5.94
C TRP A 11 26.22 -5.50 5.27
N PRO A 12 25.91 -6.79 5.04
CA PRO A 12 26.83 -7.69 4.34
C PRO A 12 26.80 -7.46 2.82
N PRO A 13 27.94 -7.62 2.12
CA PRO A 13 27.98 -7.68 0.67
C PRO A 13 27.55 -9.08 0.18
N LYS A 14 26.63 -9.15 -0.79
CA LYS A 14 26.44 -10.37 -1.58
C LYS A 14 27.11 -10.17 -2.94
N ILE A 15 28.31 -10.74 -3.03
CA ILE A 15 29.01 -11.04 -4.28
C ILE A 15 28.62 -12.48 -4.66
N VAL A 16 28.04 -12.67 -5.84
CA VAL A 16 28.24 -13.91 -6.62
C VAL A 16 28.32 -13.53 -8.09
N THR A 17 29.55 -13.53 -8.58
CA THR A 17 29.96 -13.52 -9.98
C THR A 17 29.93 -14.95 -10.52
N GLY A 18 29.49 -15.17 -11.78
CA GLY A 18 29.71 -16.47 -12.44
C GLY A 18 28.93 -16.67 -13.74
N HIS A 19 29.62 -16.43 -14.86
CA HIS A 19 29.23 -16.74 -16.26
C HIS A 19 29.02 -18.25 -16.51
N PRO A 20 28.37 -18.66 -17.62
CA PRO A 20 29.18 -18.95 -18.81
C PRO A 20 28.60 -18.44 -20.13
N LEU A 21 29.54 -17.99 -20.96
CA LEU A 21 29.50 -17.99 -22.41
C LEU A 21 28.83 -19.25 -22.97
N LEU A 22 27.85 -19.08 -23.85
CA LEU A 22 27.65 -20.01 -24.95
C LEU A 22 27.18 -19.26 -26.20
N CYS A 23 28.12 -19.08 -27.11
CA CYS A 23 27.88 -18.77 -28.51
C CYS A 23 26.89 -19.79 -29.10
N LEU A 24 25.74 -19.32 -29.58
CA LEU A 24 25.02 -20.05 -30.61
C LEU A 24 24.67 -19.09 -31.75
N LYS A 25 25.58 -19.06 -32.73
CA LYS A 25 25.29 -18.60 -34.07
C LYS A 25 24.23 -19.53 -34.65
N ILE A 26 23.03 -19.03 -34.90
CA ILE A 26 22.08 -19.70 -35.80
C ILE A 26 21.90 -18.80 -37.02
N LEU A 27 22.21 -19.40 -38.17
CA LEU A 27 22.08 -18.85 -39.51
C LEU A 27 20.64 -18.45 -39.80
N ILE A 28 20.51 -17.28 -40.42
CA ILE A 28 19.27 -16.72 -40.97
C ILE A 28 18.78 -17.62 -42.12
N PRO A 29 17.54 -18.13 -42.10
CA PRO A 29 16.89 -18.59 -43.31
C PRO A 29 16.17 -17.42 -43.99
N LEU A 30 16.57 -17.17 -45.23
CA LEU A 30 15.92 -16.29 -46.19
C LEU A 30 14.67 -17.03 -46.72
N ILE A 31 13.47 -16.75 -46.20
CA ILE A 31 12.21 -17.33 -46.69
C ILE A 31 11.10 -16.26 -46.78
N THR A 32 10.84 -15.89 -48.03
CA THR A 32 9.60 -15.52 -48.75
C THR A 32 8.38 -14.88 -48.05
N LEU A 33 7.98 -13.75 -48.65
CA LEU A 33 6.69 -13.07 -48.73
C LEU A 33 5.42 -13.90 -48.41
N SER A 34 4.68 -13.52 -47.35
CA SER A 34 3.21 -13.36 -47.29
C SER A 34 2.66 -13.54 -45.87
N SER A 35 1.52 -12.87 -45.61
CA SER A 35 0.72 -12.81 -44.38
C SER A 35 1.24 -11.90 -43.27
N SER A 36 0.55 -10.77 -43.10
CA SER A 36 0.65 -9.83 -42.00
C SER A 36 0.37 -10.55 -40.68
N SER A 37 1.43 -11.07 -40.07
CA SER A 37 1.39 -11.64 -38.73
C SER A 37 1.78 -10.53 -37.76
N SER A 38 0.79 -9.93 -37.12
CA SER A 38 0.98 -8.94 -36.07
C SER A 38 1.75 -9.58 -34.91
N SER A 39 3.04 -9.28 -34.80
CA SER A 39 3.84 -9.63 -33.63
C SER A 39 3.25 -8.93 -32.40
N LEU A 40 2.60 -9.70 -31.53
CA LEU A 40 2.24 -9.25 -30.19
C LEU A 40 3.55 -9.04 -29.42
N VAL A 41 3.95 -7.77 -29.29
CA VAL A 41 5.06 -7.36 -28.44
C VAL A 41 4.66 -7.68 -26.99
N MET A 42 5.33 -8.64 -26.38
CA MET A 42 5.20 -8.94 -24.95
C MET A 42 5.81 -7.79 -24.15
N PHE A 43 4.98 -6.80 -23.80
CA PHE A 43 5.34 -5.77 -22.83
C PHE A 43 5.44 -6.45 -21.45
N SER A 44 6.64 -6.83 -21.05
CA SER A 44 6.93 -7.11 -19.64
C SER A 44 6.98 -5.78 -18.91
N THR A 45 5.80 -5.28 -18.52
CA THR A 45 5.71 -4.22 -17.54
C THR A 45 6.18 -4.79 -16.21
N SER A 46 7.45 -4.54 -15.88
CA SER A 46 7.89 -4.53 -14.49
C SER A 46 7.09 -3.42 -13.81
N THR A 47 5.96 -3.77 -13.23
CA THR A 47 5.19 -2.86 -12.38
C THR A 47 6.10 -2.47 -11.24
N ALA A 48 6.56 -1.21 -11.27
CA ALA A 48 7.02 -0.56 -10.07
C ALA A 48 5.95 -0.80 -9.01
N LYS A 49 6.35 -1.38 -7.88
CA LYS A 49 5.49 -1.67 -6.74
C LYS A 49 5.03 -0.34 -6.14
N THR A 50 4.09 0.32 -6.81
CA THR A 50 3.17 1.25 -6.17
C THR A 50 2.49 0.42 -5.10
N THR A 51 2.52 0.85 -3.85
CA THR A 51 1.62 0.32 -2.82
C THR A 51 0.20 0.49 -3.36
N GLU A 52 -0.34 -0.55 -4.01
CA GLU A 52 -1.61 -0.46 -4.72
C GLU A 52 -2.72 -0.38 -3.68
N ILE A 53 -3.09 0.85 -3.34
CA ILE A 53 -4.29 1.14 -2.54
C ILE A 53 -5.48 0.46 -3.24
N PRO A 54 -6.26 -0.38 -2.53
CA PRO A 54 -7.39 -1.08 -3.11
C PRO A 54 -8.35 -0.13 -3.82
N LYS A 55 -8.93 -0.59 -4.93
CA LYS A 55 -9.86 0.22 -5.74
C LYS A 55 -11.01 0.78 -4.91
N CYS A 56 -11.48 0.03 -3.91
CA CYS A 56 -12.56 0.47 -3.03
C CYS A 56 -12.12 1.65 -2.13
N VAL A 57 -10.90 1.62 -1.60
CA VAL A 57 -10.33 2.73 -0.80
C VAL A 57 -10.13 3.96 -1.67
N ARG A 58 -9.63 3.78 -2.89
CA ARG A 58 -9.53 4.87 -3.87
C ARG A 58 -10.89 5.50 -4.16
N LYS A 59 -11.92 4.68 -4.40
CA LYS A 59 -13.29 5.16 -4.62
C LYS A 59 -13.86 5.92 -3.41
N MET A 60 -13.54 5.50 -2.18
CA MET A 60 -13.90 6.27 -0.98
C MET A 60 -13.25 7.66 -0.99
N ILE A 61 -11.94 7.72 -1.22
CA ILE A 61 -11.17 8.97 -1.29
C ILE A 61 -11.71 9.91 -2.37
N ASP A 62 -12.00 9.38 -3.57
CA ASP A 62 -12.56 10.17 -4.67
C ASP A 62 -13.91 10.78 -4.28
N GLY A 63 -14.74 10.03 -3.55
CA GLY A 63 -15.98 10.53 -2.97
C GLY A 63 -15.76 11.70 -2.01
N PHE A 64 -14.78 11.59 -1.11
CA PHE A 64 -14.46 12.65 -0.14
C PHE A 64 -13.85 13.89 -0.79
N ASN A 65 -13.02 13.72 -1.82
CA ASN A 65 -12.41 14.82 -2.56
C ASN A 65 -13.42 15.60 -3.41
N SER A 66 -14.57 15.01 -3.76
CA SER A 66 -15.63 15.73 -4.47
C SER A 66 -16.28 16.83 -3.60
N THR A 67 -16.30 16.63 -2.27
CA THR A 67 -16.91 17.56 -1.30
C THR A 67 -16.10 17.60 0.01
N PRO A 68 -14.84 18.10 0.01
CA PRO A 68 -13.92 17.94 1.14
C PRO A 68 -14.45 18.50 2.47
N ARG A 69 -15.20 19.61 2.43
CA ARG A 69 -15.81 20.24 3.61
C ARG A 69 -16.91 19.39 4.25
N LEU A 70 -17.54 18.52 3.48
CA LEU A 70 -18.63 17.64 3.92
C LEU A 70 -18.14 16.21 4.14
N SER A 71 -16.83 15.97 4.05
CA SER A 71 -16.27 14.63 4.20
C SER A 71 -16.61 14.06 5.59
N PRO A 72 -17.11 12.81 5.66
CA PRO A 72 -17.33 12.14 6.94
C PRO A 72 -16.02 11.82 7.67
N TYR A 73 -14.89 11.82 6.97
CA TYR A 73 -13.57 11.50 7.50
C TYR A 73 -12.53 12.58 7.15
N ILE A 74 -11.54 12.77 8.01
CA ILE A 74 -10.44 13.74 7.82
C ILE A 74 -9.13 13.09 7.39
N SER A 75 -8.96 11.79 7.65
CA SER A 75 -7.82 11.01 7.18
C SER A 75 -8.19 9.56 6.90
N ILE A 76 -7.39 8.92 6.04
CA ILE A 76 -7.32 7.47 5.92
C ILE A 76 -5.86 7.06 6.12
N ASP A 77 -5.63 6.20 7.09
CA ASP A 77 -4.31 5.69 7.45
C ASP A 77 -4.28 4.17 7.25
N SER A 78 -3.20 3.66 6.65
CA SER A 78 -3.02 2.22 6.47
C SER A 78 -2.21 1.61 7.60
N TYR A 79 -2.59 0.40 8.00
CA TYR A 79 -1.96 -0.34 9.08
C TYR A 79 -1.76 -1.80 8.70
N ILE A 80 -0.72 -2.43 9.23
CA ILE A 80 -0.71 -3.89 9.43
C ILE A 80 -1.37 -4.19 10.76
N TYR A 81 -2.47 -4.94 10.72
CA TYR A 81 -3.16 -5.44 11.90
C TYR A 81 -3.55 -6.89 11.68
N ARG A 82 -3.20 -7.77 12.62
CA ARG A 82 -3.38 -9.23 12.51
C ARG A 82 -2.83 -9.82 11.20
N GLY A 83 -1.67 -9.32 10.76
CA GLY A 83 -0.99 -9.78 9.55
C GLY A 83 -1.64 -9.35 8.22
N LYS A 84 -2.66 -8.50 8.26
CA LYS A 84 -3.35 -7.99 7.07
C LYS A 84 -3.21 -6.47 6.98
N THR A 85 -3.21 -5.95 5.75
CA THR A 85 -3.35 -4.51 5.51
C THR A 85 -4.79 -4.11 5.82
N THR A 86 -4.94 -3.07 6.62
CA THR A 86 -6.21 -2.49 7.06
C THR A 86 -6.16 -0.98 6.93
N TYR A 87 -7.33 -0.34 6.86
CA TYR A 87 -7.47 1.09 6.60
C TYR A 87 -8.34 1.71 7.68
N LEU A 88 -7.73 2.56 8.51
CA LEU A 88 -8.43 3.31 9.54
C LEU A 88 -8.90 4.63 8.96
N ALA A 89 -10.20 4.90 9.00
CA ALA A 89 -10.77 6.19 8.63
C ALA A 89 -11.04 7.02 9.89
N THR A 90 -10.39 8.17 10.01
CA THR A 90 -10.59 9.07 11.15
C THR A 90 -11.78 9.97 10.89
N SER A 91 -12.83 9.88 11.71
CA SER A 91 -14.04 10.68 11.58
C SER A 91 -13.78 12.17 11.75
N SER A 92 -14.54 12.98 11.03
CA SER A 92 -14.49 14.45 11.12
C SER A 92 -15.15 15.03 12.39
N CYS A 93 -15.90 14.22 13.13
CA CYS A 93 -16.59 14.63 14.36
C CYS A 93 -16.25 13.71 15.54
N CYS A 94 -16.16 14.29 16.73
CA CYS A 94 -15.64 13.67 17.94
C CYS A 94 -16.51 12.53 18.52
N ASP A 95 -17.80 12.50 18.21
CA ASP A 95 -18.76 11.51 18.69
C ASP A 95 -18.95 10.32 17.73
N ARG A 96 -18.31 10.36 16.57
CA ARG A 96 -18.37 9.29 15.57
C ARG A 96 -17.25 8.29 15.79
N PHE A 97 -17.55 7.02 15.52
CA PHE A 97 -16.55 5.97 15.50
C PHE A 97 -15.55 6.18 14.35
N ASN A 98 -14.32 5.73 14.57
CA ASN A 98 -13.28 5.67 13.54
C ASN A 98 -13.24 4.24 13.00
N PRO A 99 -13.93 3.93 11.87
CA PRO A 99 -14.02 2.57 11.38
C PRO A 99 -12.68 2.08 10.81
N LEU A 100 -12.40 0.81 11.08
CA LEU A 100 -11.30 0.07 10.50
C LEU A 100 -11.84 -0.87 9.42
N PHE A 101 -11.29 -0.75 8.21
CA PHE A 101 -11.67 -1.56 7.06
C PHE A 101 -10.59 -2.58 6.71
N ASP A 102 -10.98 -3.71 6.15
CA ASP A 102 -10.05 -4.65 5.50
C ASP A 102 -9.68 -4.21 4.06
N GLY A 103 -8.90 -5.03 3.36
CA GLY A 103 -8.51 -4.78 1.96
C GLY A 103 -9.65 -4.82 0.94
N GLU A 104 -10.82 -5.31 1.34
CA GLU A 104 -12.05 -5.36 0.53
C GLU A 104 -13.03 -4.24 0.92
N CYS A 105 -12.62 -3.36 1.83
CA CYS A 105 -13.41 -2.28 2.39
C CYS A 105 -14.62 -2.73 3.22
N HIS A 106 -14.58 -3.94 3.78
CA HIS A 106 -15.53 -4.34 4.81
C HIS A 106 -15.11 -3.76 6.15
N GLN A 107 -16.05 -3.15 6.87
CA GLN A 107 -15.78 -2.66 8.22
C GLN A 107 -15.60 -3.85 9.17
N ILE A 108 -14.42 -3.93 9.79
CA ILE A 108 -14.06 -4.96 10.76
C ILE A 108 -14.57 -4.56 12.15
N CYS A 109 -14.32 -3.30 12.53
CA CYS A 109 -14.58 -2.74 13.86
C CYS A 109 -14.38 -1.22 13.85
N ALA A 110 -14.45 -0.59 15.02
CA ALA A 110 -13.97 0.77 15.24
C ALA A 110 -13.08 0.81 16.50
N PRO A 111 -11.74 0.88 16.36
CA PRO A 111 -10.85 0.87 17.52
C PRO A 111 -10.85 2.16 18.34
N SER A 112 -11.40 3.26 17.83
CA SER A 112 -11.47 4.56 18.52
C SER A 112 -12.68 5.39 18.06
N GLY A 113 -12.83 6.58 18.65
CA GLY A 113 -13.97 7.46 18.42
C GLY A 113 -15.20 7.05 19.25
N GLY A 114 -16.37 7.55 18.88
CA GLY A 114 -17.59 7.42 19.69
C GLY A 114 -17.61 8.41 20.86
N PHE A 115 -18.75 8.52 21.56
CA PHE A 115 -18.96 9.49 22.65
C PHE A 115 -17.86 9.55 23.72
N ILE A 116 -17.27 8.39 24.06
CA ILE A 116 -16.20 8.28 25.07
C ILE A 116 -14.82 8.01 24.46
N GLY A 117 -14.69 8.01 23.12
CA GLY A 117 -13.43 7.83 22.40
C GLY A 117 -12.87 6.40 22.33
N ARG A 118 -13.56 5.40 22.91
CA ARG A 118 -13.08 4.01 23.02
C ARG A 118 -13.45 3.09 21.87
N GLY A 119 -14.11 3.61 20.85
CA GLY A 119 -14.56 2.78 19.73
C GLY A 119 -15.72 1.84 20.11
N ASP A 120 -15.90 0.79 19.30
CA ASP A 120 -17.00 -0.17 19.42
C ASP A 120 -16.69 -1.40 20.29
N GLY A 121 -15.48 -1.46 20.86
CA GLY A 121 -15.05 -2.55 21.74
C GLY A 121 -14.72 -3.87 21.04
N LYS A 122 -14.70 -3.95 19.70
CA LYS A 122 -14.39 -5.20 18.98
C LYS A 122 -12.90 -5.42 18.70
N CYS A 123 -12.14 -4.34 18.58
CA CYS A 123 -10.70 -4.37 18.31
C CYS A 123 -9.90 -3.73 19.45
N ILE A 124 -10.06 -4.27 20.66
CA ILE A 124 -9.46 -3.73 21.90
C ILE A 124 -7.93 -3.73 21.88
N ASP A 125 -7.31 -4.63 21.10
CA ASP A 125 -5.87 -4.78 20.98
C ASP A 125 -5.28 -3.94 19.83
N PHE A 126 -6.09 -3.19 19.08
CA PHE A 126 -5.64 -2.44 17.91
C PHE A 126 -4.53 -1.44 18.25
N ALA A 127 -4.70 -0.66 19.32
CA ALA A 127 -3.72 0.35 19.73
C ALA A 127 -2.35 -0.24 20.08
N GLU A 128 -2.30 -1.51 20.52
CA GLU A 128 -1.06 -2.20 20.89
C GLU A 128 -0.46 -3.01 19.74
N LYS A 129 -1.30 -3.56 18.87
CA LYS A 129 -0.90 -4.56 17.85
C LYS A 129 -0.82 -4.01 16.44
N ALA A 130 -1.49 -2.90 16.14
CA ALA A 130 -1.48 -2.32 14.81
C ALA A 130 -0.17 -1.55 14.57
N GLN A 131 0.41 -1.75 13.40
CA GLN A 131 1.58 -1.00 12.94
C GLN A 131 1.18 -0.10 11.79
N GLN A 132 1.24 1.21 11.98
CA GLN A 132 0.97 2.17 10.91
C GLN A 132 2.00 2.02 9.80
N LEU A 133 1.53 2.01 8.56
CA LEU A 133 2.38 1.96 7.36
C LEU A 133 2.54 3.36 6.77
N GLU A 134 1.43 3.99 6.38
CA GLU A 134 1.42 5.28 5.72
C GLU A 134 0.06 5.98 5.90
N ASN A 135 0.09 7.32 5.85
CA ASN A 135 -1.12 8.13 5.68
C ASN A 135 -1.49 8.14 4.19
N ILE A 136 -2.60 7.50 3.86
CA ILE A 136 -3.05 7.30 2.47
C ILE A 136 -3.70 8.56 1.92
N TRP A 137 -4.44 9.26 2.78
CA TRP A 137 -5.18 10.45 2.43
C TRP A 137 -5.41 11.31 3.64
N ILE A 138 -5.37 12.62 3.43
CA ILE A 138 -5.77 13.65 4.38
C ILE A 138 -6.65 14.66 3.64
N VAL A 139 -7.67 15.18 4.32
CA VAL A 139 -8.51 16.23 3.75
C VAL A 139 -7.64 17.42 3.32
N PRO A 140 -7.73 17.90 2.06
CA PRO A 140 -6.97 19.06 1.61
C PRO A 140 -7.31 20.31 2.42
N ARG A 141 -6.29 21.06 2.84
CA ARG A 141 -6.52 22.38 3.45
C ARG A 141 -6.93 23.37 2.36
N SER A 142 -8.07 24.02 2.54
CA SER A 142 -8.56 25.11 1.66
C SER A 142 -7.88 26.43 1.96
#